data_AF-A0A2E4YBP9-F1
#
_entry.id   AF-A0A2E4YBP9-F1
#
_cell.length_a   1.000
_cell.length_b   1.000
_cell.length_c   1.000
_cell.angle_alpha   90.00
_cell.angle_beta   90.00
_cell.angle_gamma   90.00
#
_symmetry.space_group_name_H-M   'P 1'
#
loop_
_entity.id
_entity.type
_entity.pdbx_description
1 polymer ?
#
loop_
_entity_poly.entity_id
_entity_poly.type
_entity_poly.pdbx_seq_one_letter_code
_entity_poly.pdbx_strand_id
1 'polypeptide(L)'
;MRVLLGTLGIAILILQYRFWAGEGSVRALHLLKEALDEQHQVNADLQARNRLLEIEVLDLKTGIEAVEERARSELGMIGSDETFVLIID
;
A
#
# COMPACT_ATOMS: atom_id res chain seq x y z
N MET A 1 8.95 -61.30 -8.30
CA MET A 1 8.93 -60.42 -9.48
C MET A 1 7.61 -59.65 -9.62
N ARG A 2 6.46 -60.31 -9.86
CA ARG A 2 5.17 -59.61 -10.07
C ARG A 2 4.67 -58.76 -8.90
N VAL A 3 4.87 -59.23 -7.66
CA VAL A 3 4.45 -58.50 -6.45
C VAL A 3 5.27 -57.23 -6.22
N LEU A 4 6.59 -57.29 -6.46
CA LEU A 4 7.49 -56.13 -6.36
C LEU A 4 7.15 -55.04 -7.38
N LEU A 5 6.78 -55.43 -8.61
CA LEU A 5 6.33 -54.49 -9.64
C LEU A 5 5.00 -53.83 -9.26
N GLY A 6 4.07 -54.58 -8.67
CA GLY A 6 2.80 -54.04 -8.16
C GLY A 6 3.01 -53.02 -7.04
N THR A 7 3.86 -53.34 -6.06
CA THR A 7 4.17 -52.42 -4.95
C THR A 7 4.89 -51.17 -5.43
N LEU A 8 5.81 -51.30 -6.39
CA LEU A 8 6.52 -50.16 -6.96
C LEU A 8 5.57 -49.25 -7.76
N GLY A 9 4.64 -49.83 -8.53
CA GLY A 9 3.62 -49.08 -9.24
C GLY A 9 2.71 -48.30 -8.30
N ILE A 10 2.27 -48.90 -7.19
CA ILE A 10 1.46 -48.23 -6.17
C ILE A 10 2.24 -47.10 -5.51
N ALA A 11 3.51 -47.32 -5.15
CA ALA A 11 4.36 -46.27 -4.58
C ALA A 11 4.53 -45.07 -5.52
N ILE A 12 4.71 -45.32 -6.82
CA ILE A 12 4.80 -44.27 -7.84
C ILE A 12 3.47 -43.53 -7.96
N LEU A 13 2.33 -44.23 -8.00
CA LEU A 13 1.01 -43.59 -8.09
C LEU A 13 0.71 -42.68 -6.89
N ILE A 14 1.07 -43.11 -5.68
CA ILE A 14 0.94 -42.29 -4.47
C ILE A 14 1.83 -41.06 -4.57
N LEU A 15 3.06 -41.20 -5.07
CA LEU A 15 3.99 -40.09 -5.23
C LEU A 15 3.50 -39.07 -6.27
N GLN A 16 2.96 -39.55 -7.39
CA GLN A 16 2.37 -38.71 -8.43
C GLN A 16 1.14 -37.95 -7.90
N TYR A 17 0.28 -38.62 -7.14
CA TYR A 17 -0.88 -38.00 -6.51
C TYR A 17 -0.46 -36.95 -5.48
N ARG A 18 0.55 -37.25 -4.67
CA ARG A 18 1.12 -36.31 -3.69
C ARG A 18 1.83 -35.14 -4.36
N PHE A 19 2.39 -35.31 -5.55
CA PHE A 19 2.96 -34.22 -6.32
C PHE A 19 1.87 -33.29 -6.88
N TRP A 20 0.75 -33.86 -7.32
CA TRP A 20 -0.40 -33.08 -7.80
C TRP A 20 -1.19 -32.42 -6.66
N ALA A 21 -1.17 -32.98 -5.45
CA ALA A 21 -1.94 -32.51 -4.29
C ALA A 21 -1.08 -31.80 -3.21
N GLY A 22 0.24 -31.89 -3.27
CA GLY A 22 1.16 -31.32 -2.28
C GLY A 22 1.32 -29.81 -2.43
N GLU A 23 1.83 -29.15 -1.39
CA GLU A 23 1.87 -27.71 -1.11
C GLU A 23 2.32 -26.76 -2.26
N GLY A 24 2.85 -27.27 -3.37
CA GLY A 24 3.14 -26.52 -4.61
C GLY A 24 2.14 -26.74 -5.76
N SER A 25 0.98 -27.36 -5.49
CA SER A 25 -0.05 -27.66 -6.49
C SER A 25 -0.61 -26.38 -7.11
N VAL A 26 -0.88 -26.42 -8.43
CA VAL A 26 -1.42 -25.32 -9.25
C VAL A 26 -2.64 -24.64 -8.62
N ARG A 27 -3.40 -25.37 -7.78
CA ARG A 27 -4.56 -24.84 -7.04
C ARG A 27 -4.16 -23.88 -5.90
N ALA A 28 -3.08 -24.14 -5.18
CA ALA A 28 -2.57 -23.23 -4.14
C ALA A 28 -2.00 -21.94 -4.76
N LEU A 29 -1.33 -22.06 -5.91
CA LEU A 29 -0.85 -20.90 -6.67
C LEU A 29 -2.00 -20.07 -7.24
N HIS A 30 -3.09 -20.70 -7.68
CA HIS A 30 -4.26 -19.98 -8.17
C HIS A 30 -4.95 -19.20 -7.04
N LEU A 31 -5.18 -19.83 -5.89
CA LEU A 31 -5.80 -19.17 -4.73
C LEU A 31 -4.94 -18.01 -4.21
N LEU A 32 -3.61 -18.20 -4.15
CA LEU A 32 -2.71 -17.14 -3.70
C LEU A 32 -2.63 -16.00 -4.71
N LYS A 33 -2.74 -16.29 -6.01
CA LYS A 33 -2.76 -15.28 -7.07
C LYS A 33 -4.07 -14.49 -7.08
N GLU A 34 -5.19 -15.15 -6.84
CA GLU A 34 -6.51 -14.52 -6.74
C GLU A 34 -6.58 -13.56 -5.53
N ALA A 35 -6.05 -13.98 -4.38
CA ALA A 35 -5.92 -13.12 -3.20
C ALA A 35 -4.99 -11.92 -3.42
N LEU A 36 -3.90 -12.10 -4.19
CA LEU A 36 -2.97 -11.04 -4.52
C LEU A 36 -3.59 -10.00 -5.45
N ASP A 37 -4.36 -10.45 -6.45
CA ASP A 37 -5.05 -9.57 -7.40
C ASP A 37 -6.12 -8.72 -6.70
N GLU A 38 -6.87 -9.29 -5.75
CA GLU A 38 -7.85 -8.56 -4.93
C GLU A 38 -7.17 -7.51 -4.05
N GLN A 39 -6.05 -7.87 -3.41
CA GLN A 39 -5.29 -6.94 -2.57
C GLN A 39 -4.66 -5.80 -3.38
N HIS A 40 -4.22 -6.06 -4.62
CA HIS A 40 -3.71 -5.02 -5.51
C HIS A 40 -4.77 -3.99 -5.89
N GLN A 41 -6.02 -4.40 -6.14
CA GLN A 41 -7.11 -3.47 -6.43
C GLN A 41 -7.43 -2.57 -5.25
N VAL A 42 -7.51 -3.14 -4.03
CA VAL A 42 -7.74 -2.36 -2.80
C VAL A 42 -6.61 -1.36 -2.56
N ASN A 43 -5.35 -1.78 -2.74
CA ASN A 43 -4.21 -0.90 -2.55
C ASN A 43 -4.18 0.25 -3.58
N ALA A 44 -4.54 -0.03 -4.84
CA ALA A 44 -4.63 0.99 -5.87
C ALA A 44 -5.67 2.07 -5.55
N ASP A 45 -6.84 1.69 -5.03
CA ASP A 45 -7.88 2.65 -4.61
C ASP A 45 -7.41 3.49 -3.40
N LEU A 46 -6.81 2.85 -2.40
CA LEU A 46 -6.26 3.56 -1.24
C LEU A 46 -5.14 4.53 -1.62
N GLN A 47 -4.26 4.15 -2.54
CA GLN A 47 -3.22 5.05 -3.06
C GLN A 47 -3.81 6.23 -3.83
N ALA A 48 -4.88 6.02 -4.61
CA ALA A 48 -5.56 7.11 -5.30
C ALA A 48 -6.18 8.12 -4.33
N ARG A 49 -6.84 7.63 -3.27
CA ARG A 49 -7.42 8.49 -2.22
C ARG A 49 -6.34 9.23 -1.44
N ASN A 50 -5.25 8.57 -1.06
CA ASN A 50 -4.14 9.22 -0.37
C ASN A 50 -3.52 10.34 -1.19
N ARG A 51 -3.34 10.15 -2.51
CA ARG A 51 -2.85 11.22 -3.39
C ARG A 51 -3.78 12.43 -3.43
N LEU A 52 -5.10 12.21 -3.45
CA LEU A 52 -6.07 13.31 -3.41
C LEU A 52 -6.03 14.05 -2.07
N LEU A 53 -5.97 13.31 -0.96
CA LEU A 53 -5.86 13.89 0.38
C LEU A 53 -4.55 14.66 0.56
N GLU A 54 -3.45 14.18 0.00
CA GLU A 54 -2.16 14.86 0.06
C GLU A 54 -2.19 16.19 -0.70
N ILE A 55 -2.84 16.22 -1.87
CA ILE A 55 -3.08 17.46 -2.62
C ILE A 55 -3.96 18.42 -1.81
N GLU A 56 -5.04 17.93 -1.20
CA GLU A 56 -5.95 18.75 -0.40
C GLU A 56 -5.26 19.33 0.84
N VAL A 57 -4.42 18.56 1.52
CA VAL A 57 -3.61 19.04 2.64
C VAL A 57 -2.59 20.08 2.19
N LEU A 58 -1.96 19.88 1.03
CA LEU A 58 -1.01 20.84 0.48
C LEU A 58 -1.71 22.16 0.15
N ASP A 59 -2.88 22.10 -0.52
CA ASP A 59 -3.68 23.27 -0.89
C ASP A 59 -4.16 24.03 0.35
N LEU A 60 -4.63 23.32 1.38
CA LEU A 60 -5.00 23.95 2.66
C LEU A 60 -3.82 24.67 3.32
N LYS A 61 -2.63 24.06 3.33
CA LYS A 61 -1.44 24.70 3.90
C LYS A 61 -1.04 25.95 3.12
N THR A 62 -0.96 25.85 1.80
CA THR A 62 -0.59 27.00 0.95
C THR A 62 -1.63 28.11 1.04
N GLY A 63 -2.92 27.78 1.14
CA GLY A 63 -3.98 28.75 1.34
C GLY A 63 -3.88 29.50 2.67
N ILE A 64 -3.59 28.79 3.77
CA ILE A 64 -3.40 29.41 5.09
C ILE A 64 -2.13 30.27 5.11
N GLU A 65 -1.01 29.78 4.59
CA GLU A 65 0.25 30.52 4.49
C GLU A 65 0.07 31.81 3.67
N ALA A 66 -0.63 31.75 2.53
CA ALA A 66 -0.90 32.93 1.71
C ALA A 66 -1.77 33.97 2.44
N VAL A 67 -2.75 33.53 3.24
CA VAL A 67 -3.58 34.43 4.06
C VAL A 67 -2.77 35.02 5.21
N GLU A 68 -1.91 34.23 5.84
CA GLU A 68 -1.02 34.66 6.92
C GLU A 68 0.00 35.70 6.43
N GLU A 69 0.64 35.47 5.28
CA GLU A 69 1.54 36.42 4.63
C GLU A 69 0.84 37.76 4.36
N ARG A 70 -0.41 37.71 3.86
CA ARG A 70 -1.24 38.91 3.63
C ARG A 70 -1.54 39.65 4.94
N ALA A 71 -1.91 38.93 5.99
CA ALA A 71 -2.21 39.51 7.31
C ALA A 71 -0.97 40.13 7.97
N ARG A 72 0.20 39.48 7.85
CA ARG A 72 1.47 39.98 8.36
C ARG A 72 1.96 41.20 7.56
N SER A 73 1.90 41.14 6.24
CA SER A 73 2.43 42.18 5.33
C SER A 73 1.55 43.42 5.25
N GLU A 74 0.21 43.26 5.14
CA GLU A 74 -0.70 44.40 4.93
C GLU A 74 -1.32 44.93 6.22
N LEU A 75 -1.60 44.05 7.17
CA LEU A 75 -2.29 44.44 8.41
C LEU A 75 -1.33 44.54 9.60
N GLY A 76 -0.06 44.17 9.43
CA GLY A 76 0.93 44.15 10.52
C GLY A 76 0.50 43.24 11.68
N MET A 77 -0.34 42.24 11.41
CA MET A 77 -0.81 41.32 12.43
C MET A 77 0.34 40.39 12.86
N ILE A 78 0.49 40.23 14.16
CA ILE A 78 1.54 39.42 14.78
C ILE A 78 0.82 38.28 15.54
N GLY A 79 1.35 37.06 15.47
CA GLY A 79 0.80 35.94 16.23
C GLY A 79 0.81 36.22 17.73
N SER A 80 -0.14 35.63 18.48
CA SER A 80 -0.27 35.85 19.93
C SER A 80 0.97 35.47 20.75
N ASP A 81 1.83 34.61 20.19
CA ASP A 81 3.07 34.11 20.78
C ASP A 81 4.34 34.61 20.05
N GLU A 82 4.23 35.60 19.15
CA GLU A 82 5.36 36.11 18.36
C GLU A 82 5.80 37.51 18.80
N THR A 83 7.11 37.76 18.83
CA THR A 83 7.70 39.08 19.11
C THR A 83 8.19 39.71 17.81
N PHE A 84 7.54 40.79 17.39
CA PHE A 84 7.96 41.56 16.20
C PHE A 84 9.18 42.42 16.51
N VAL A 85 10.27 42.21 15.77
CA VAL A 85 11.51 42.99 15.88
C VAL A 85 11.70 43.77 14.58
N LEU A 86 11.48 45.09 14.62
CA LEU A 86 11.80 45.99 13.51
C LEU A 86 13.23 46.53 13.70
N ILE A 87 14.12 46.15 12.80
CA ILE A 87 15.48 46.70 12.75
C ILE A 87 15.41 47.98 11.93
N ILE A 88 15.68 49.12 12.58
CA ILE A 88 15.78 50.44 11.96
C ILE A 88 17.28 50.73 11.84
N ASP A 89 17.76 50.95 10.61
CA ASP A 89 19.10 51.47 10.33
C ASP A 89 19.03 53.00 10.15
#